data_AF-A0A661USY3-F1
#
_entry.id   AF-A0A661USY3-F1
#
_cell.length_a   1.000
_cell.length_b   1.000
_cell.length_c   1.000
_cell.angle_alpha   90.00
_cell.angle_beta   90.00
_cell.angle_gamma   90.00
#
_symmetry.space_group_name_H-M   'P 1'
#
loop_
_entity.id
_entity.type
_entity.pdbx_description
1 polymer ?
#
loop_
_entity_poly.entity_id
_entity_poly.type
_entity_poly.pdbx_seq_one_letter_code
_entity_poly.pdbx_strand_id
1 'polypeptide(L)'
;MLVYVDQIDDKLKNSMIELLPDTLEAQQSSNASGTLIDVGPDAFSHVTEKTYRIIDGDLRLVEVSKRGYSEPFAKPGERVSFAKFSGQKYTGKDDKRYLVLNDEDITCKLDKEVELSDLKIREGVGVT
;
A
#
# COMPACT_ATOMS: atom_id res chain seq x y z
N MET A 1 1.29 -7.94 -3.21
CA MET A 1 0.60 -7.99 -1.90
C MET A 1 -0.83 -7.49 -2.06
N LEU A 2 -1.77 -7.93 -1.24
CA LEU A 2 -3.17 -7.51 -1.28
C LEU A 2 -3.49 -6.59 -0.09
N VAL A 3 -4.06 -5.41 -0.35
CA VAL A 3 -4.40 -4.40 0.65
C VAL A 3 -5.87 -4.03 0.53
N TYR A 4 -6.57 -3.99 1.67
CA TYR A 4 -7.90 -3.41 1.79
C TYR A 4 -7.75 -1.92 2.10
N VAL A 5 -8.18 -1.08 1.16
CA VAL A 5 -7.96 0.37 1.22
C VAL A 5 -8.91 1.01 2.23
N ASP A 6 -8.38 1.92 3.04
CA ASP A 6 -9.20 2.70 3.94
C ASP A 6 -10.24 3.49 3.14
N GLN A 7 -11.50 3.38 3.53
CA GLN A 7 -12.58 4.15 2.91
C GLN A 7 -12.61 5.53 3.57
N ILE A 8 -12.68 6.60 2.78
CA ILE A 8 -13.07 7.90 3.31
C ILE A 8 -14.56 7.80 3.62
N ASP A 9 -14.90 7.74 4.91
CA ASP A 9 -16.28 7.84 5.34
C ASP A 9 -16.68 9.31 5.34
N ASP A 10 -17.79 9.61 4.68
CA ASP A 10 -18.27 10.97 4.50
C ASP A 10 -18.93 11.43 5.81
N LYS A 11 -18.12 11.86 6.78
CA LYS A 11 -18.60 12.44 8.05
C LYS A 11 -19.43 13.72 7.82
N LEU A 12 -19.55 14.20 6.57
CA LEU A 12 -20.32 15.37 6.15
C LEU A 12 -21.80 15.11 5.87
N LYS A 13 -22.38 13.96 6.26
CA LYS A 13 -23.85 13.74 6.15
C LYS A 13 -24.74 14.81 6.81
N ASN A 14 -24.18 15.70 7.63
CA ASN A 14 -24.89 16.85 8.22
C ASN A 14 -24.67 18.20 7.51
N SER A 15 -23.79 18.27 6.49
CA SER A 15 -23.60 19.46 5.66
C SER A 15 -24.02 19.13 4.23
N MET A 16 -24.88 19.98 3.67
CA MET A 16 -25.62 19.81 2.42
C MET A 16 -24.74 19.88 1.15
N ILE A 17 -23.56 19.26 1.16
CA ILE A 17 -22.66 19.16 0.01
C ILE A 17 -22.44 17.68 -0.24
N GLU A 18 -23.31 17.08 -1.05
CA GLU A 18 -23.04 15.77 -1.63
C GLU A 18 -21.84 15.92 -2.56
N LEU A 19 -20.73 15.24 -2.25
CA LEU A 19 -19.61 15.14 -3.16
C LEU A 19 -20.08 14.42 -4.43
N LEU A 20 -19.81 15.00 -5.60
CA LEU A 20 -20.12 14.35 -6.88
C LEU A 20 -19.40 12.99 -6.95
N PRO A 21 -19.99 11.96 -7.57
CA PRO A 21 -19.41 10.61 -7.64
C PRO A 21 -17.97 10.60 -8.15
N ASP A 22 -17.66 11.41 -9.16
CA ASP A 22 -16.33 11.52 -9.76
C ASP A 22 -15.30 12.13 -8.78
N THR A 23 -15.70 13.10 -7.96
CA THR A 23 -14.83 13.67 -6.91
C THR A 23 -14.55 12.68 -5.81
N LEU A 24 -15.51 11.83 -5.47
CA LEU A 24 -15.37 10.81 -4.44
C LEU A 24 -14.42 9.70 -4.90
N GLU A 25 -14.49 9.29 -6.16
CA GLU A 25 -13.53 8.35 -6.76
C GLU A 25 -12.12 8.91 -6.88
N ALA A 26 -11.98 10.19 -7.24
CA ALA A 26 -10.67 10.86 -7.29
C ALA A 26 -10.03 10.97 -5.90
N GLN A 27 -10.83 11.27 -4.87
CA GLN A 27 -10.36 11.34 -3.49
C GLN A 27 -10.06 9.96 -2.89
N GLN A 28 -10.91 8.96 -3.13
CA GLN A 28 -10.61 7.57 -2.77
C GLN A 28 -9.37 7.04 -3.48
N SER A 29 -9.15 7.42 -4.75
CA SER A 29 -7.92 7.09 -5.48
C SER A 29 -6.67 7.80 -4.94
N SER A 30 -6.87 8.84 -4.12
CA SER A 30 -5.80 9.53 -3.40
C SER A 30 -5.51 8.92 -2.02
N ASN A 31 -6.30 7.93 -1.58
CA ASN A 31 -6.03 7.22 -0.33
C ASN A 31 -4.75 6.41 -0.49
N ALA A 32 -3.80 6.77 0.35
CA ALA A 32 -2.46 6.21 0.41
C ALA A 32 -2.31 5.27 1.62
N SER A 33 -3.40 4.77 2.20
CA SER A 33 -3.37 3.89 3.37
C SER A 33 -4.40 2.77 3.31
N GLY A 34 -4.11 1.68 4.01
CA GLY A 34 -4.99 0.52 4.09
C GLY A 34 -4.44 -0.58 4.98
N THR A 35 -5.23 -1.64 5.15
CA THR A 35 -4.85 -2.84 5.91
C THR A 35 -4.32 -3.91 4.98
N LEU A 36 -3.13 -4.43 5.27
CA LEU A 36 -2.53 -5.53 4.52
C LEU A 36 -3.33 -6.82 4.79
N ILE A 37 -3.87 -7.42 3.74
CA ILE A 37 -4.70 -8.63 3.85
C ILE A 37 -3.89 -9.87 3.56
N ASP A 38 -3.02 -9.82 2.55
CA ASP A 38 -2.23 -10.96 2.15
C ASP A 38 -0.88 -10.54 1.53
N VAL A 39 0.11 -11.41 1.68
CA VAL A 39 1.50 -11.17 1.26
C VAL A 39 1.95 -12.35 0.43
N GLY A 40 2.38 -12.08 -0.81
CA GLY A 40 2.90 -13.12 -1.70
C GLY A 40 4.20 -13.73 -1.16
N PRO A 41 4.53 -14.96 -1.54
CA PRO A 41 5.69 -15.68 -1.01
C PRO A 41 7.03 -14.98 -1.29
N ASP A 42 7.10 -14.21 -2.37
CA ASP A 42 8.31 -13.49 -2.78
C ASP A 42 8.37 -12.04 -2.29
N ALA A 43 7.31 -11.55 -1.63
CA ALA A 43 7.29 -10.18 -1.13
C ALA A 43 8.31 -9.97 0.00
N PHE A 44 8.92 -8.79 0.01
CA PHE A 44 10.01 -8.37 0.90
C PHE A 44 11.30 -9.20 0.77
N SER A 45 11.35 -10.13 -0.18
CA SER A 45 12.51 -10.98 -0.47
C SER A 45 13.35 -10.35 -1.57
N HIS A 46 13.88 -9.15 -1.35
CA HIS A 46 14.72 -8.52 -2.35
C HIS A 46 16.06 -9.26 -2.46
N VAL A 47 16.35 -9.72 -3.68
CA VAL A 47 17.64 -10.22 -4.20
C VAL A 47 18.30 -11.36 -3.42
N THR A 48 18.21 -12.56 -3.99
CA THR A 48 19.13 -13.67 -3.69
C THR A 48 20.26 -13.64 -4.73
N GLU A 49 21.41 -13.09 -4.39
CA GLU A 49 22.59 -13.10 -5.26
C GLU A 49 23.30 -14.46 -5.12
N LYS A 50 23.39 -15.18 -6.25
CA LYS A 50 24.06 -16.48 -6.32
C LYS A 50 25.42 -16.29 -6.97
N THR A 51 26.48 -16.40 -6.18
CA THR A 51 27.87 -16.33 -6.67
C THR A 51 28.32 -17.73 -7.08
N TYR A 52 28.62 -17.90 -8.37
CA TYR A 52 29.21 -19.13 -8.90
C TYR A 52 30.72 -18.94 -9.08
N ARG A 53 31.52 -19.96 -8.75
CA ARG A 53 32.94 -20.02 -9.13
C ARG A 53 33.24 -21.34 -9.80
N ILE A 54 34.22 -21.33 -10.69
CA ILE A 54 34.72 -22.54 -11.32
C ILE A 54 35.68 -23.20 -10.31
N ILE A 55 35.36 -24.42 -9.89
CA ILE A 55 36.21 -25.27 -9.06
C ILE A 55 36.39 -26.58 -9.81
N ASP A 56 37.63 -26.93 -10.14
CA ASP A 56 37.99 -28.14 -10.89
C ASP A 56 37.34 -28.24 -12.29
N GLY A 57 37.12 -27.10 -12.95
CA GLY A 57 36.54 -27.05 -14.30
C GLY A 57 35.00 -27.03 -14.33
N ASP A 58 34.34 -27.24 -13.19
CA ASP A 58 32.88 -27.20 -13.07
C ASP A 58 32.41 -25.89 -12.42
N LEU A 59 31.30 -25.35 -12.94
CA LEU A 59 30.63 -24.19 -12.36
C LEU A 59 29.89 -24.62 -11.08
N ARG A 60 30.43 -24.26 -9.90
CA ARG A 60 29.81 -24.57 -8.61
C ARG A 60 29.24 -23.30 -7.97
N LEU A 61 28.06 -23.42 -7.38
CA LEU A 61 27.49 -22.38 -6.54
C LEU A 61 28.33 -22.29 -5.27
N VAL A 62 29.01 -21.15 -5.07
CA VAL A 62 29.92 -20.96 -3.92
C VAL A 62 29.26 -20.15 -2.83
N GLU A 63 28.36 -19.24 -3.17
CA GLU A 63 27.73 -18.37 -2.20
C GLU A 63 26.31 -18.02 -2.63
N VAL A 64 25.41 -17.96 -1.66
CA VAL A 64 24.07 -17.42 -1.81
C VAL A 64 23.95 -16.28 -0.80
N SER A 65 24.11 -15.04 -1.24
CA SER A 65 23.91 -13.88 -0.39
C SER A 65 22.46 -13.39 -0.57
N LYS A 66 21.74 -13.23 0.55
CA LYS A 66 20.41 -12.61 0.54
C LYS A 66 20.59 -11.14 0.88
N ARG A 67 20.28 -10.25 -0.05
CA ARG A 67 20.40 -8.80 0.12
C ARG A 67 19.00 -8.19 0.20
N GLY A 68 18.33 -8.45 1.32
CA GLY A 68 16.96 -8.01 1.58
C GLY A 68 16.69 -7.84 3.07
N TYR A 69 15.41 -7.71 3.43
CA TYR A 69 15.03 -7.61 4.84
C TYR A 69 15.27 -8.94 5.56
N SER A 70 15.73 -8.89 6.81
CA SER A 70 15.87 -10.09 7.67
C SER A 70 14.52 -10.72 8.00
N GLU A 71 13.45 -9.93 7.95
CA GLU A 71 12.06 -10.31 8.17
C GLU A 71 11.13 -9.50 7.25
N PRO A 72 9.92 -9.96 6.94
CA PRO A 72 8.94 -9.15 6.19
C PRO A 72 8.72 -7.78 6.84
N PHE A 73 8.79 -6.71 6.04
CA PHE A 73 8.60 -5.34 6.54
C PHE A 73 7.23 -5.14 7.18
N ALA A 74 6.19 -5.71 6.56
CA ALA A 74 4.83 -5.73 7.05
C ALA A 74 4.20 -7.13 6.97
N LYS A 75 3.24 -7.40 7.85
CA LYS A 75 2.51 -8.67 7.95
C LYS A 75 1.01 -8.46 7.73
N PRO A 76 0.27 -9.48 7.26
CA PRO A 76 -1.19 -9.44 7.22
C PRO A 76 -1.79 -8.98 8.56
N GLY A 77 -2.76 -8.07 8.48
CA GLY A 77 -3.40 -7.42 9.62
C GLY A 77 -2.76 -6.11 10.07
N GLU A 78 -1.53 -5.78 9.62
CA GLU A 78 -0.94 -4.47 9.87
C GLU A 78 -1.49 -3.41 8.90
N ARG A 79 -1.57 -2.17 9.39
CA ARG A 79 -1.97 -1.01 8.57
C ARG A 79 -0.73 -0.37 7.98
N VAL A 80 -0.78 -0.04 6.70
CA VAL A 80 0.35 0.47 5.94
C VAL A 80 -0.02 1.72 5.17
N SER A 81 0.96 2.57 4.93
CA SER A 81 0.91 3.67 3.97
C SER A 81 1.67 3.26 2.71
N PHE A 82 1.18 3.66 1.53
CA PHE A 82 1.76 3.32 0.23
C PHE A 82 1.72 4.50 -0.73
N ALA A 83 2.49 4.45 -1.81
CA ALA A 83 2.56 5.54 -2.78
C ALA A 83 1.18 5.84 -3.41
N LYS A 84 0.83 7.12 -3.56
CA LYS A 84 -0.41 7.52 -4.25
C LYS A 84 -0.41 6.98 -5.68
N PHE A 85 -1.58 6.54 -6.14
CA PHE A 85 -1.77 5.97 -7.48
C PHE A 85 -0.98 4.68 -7.78
N SER A 86 -0.37 4.07 -6.75
CA SER A 86 0.26 2.75 -6.90
C SER A 86 -0.77 1.63 -6.83
N GLY A 87 -0.37 0.48 -7.38
CA GLY A 87 -1.14 -0.75 -7.31
C GLY A 87 -2.27 -0.87 -8.32
N GLN A 88 -2.73 -2.10 -8.47
CA GLN A 88 -3.82 -2.47 -9.36
C GLN A 88 -5.11 -2.65 -8.54
N LYS A 89 -6.20 -2.02 -8.99
CA LYS A 89 -7.51 -2.08 -8.32
C LYS A 89 -8.24 -3.39 -8.67
N TYR A 90 -8.83 -4.02 -7.65
CA TYR A 90 -9.67 -5.20 -7.78
C TYR A 90 -10.95 -5.07 -6.94
N THR A 91 -12.04 -5.66 -7.42
CA THR A 91 -13.28 -5.83 -6.66
C THR A 91 -13.38 -7.27 -6.20
N GLY A 92 -13.50 -7.48 -4.89
CA GLY A 92 -13.70 -8.81 -4.31
C GLY A 92 -15.12 -9.33 -4.49
N LYS A 93 -15.36 -10.61 -4.18
CA LYS A 93 -16.70 -11.22 -4.16
C LYS A 93 -17.63 -10.61 -3.10
N ASP A 94 -17.06 -9.88 -2.16
CA ASP A 94 -17.73 -9.13 -1.11
C ASP A 94 -18.03 -7.67 -1.51
N ASP A 95 -17.90 -7.34 -2.80
CA ASP A 95 -18.06 -6.01 -3.39
C ASP A 95 -17.14 -4.93 -2.79
N LYS A 96 -16.09 -5.35 -2.08
CA LYS A 96 -15.08 -4.44 -1.51
C LYS A 96 -13.96 -4.18 -2.50
N ARG A 97 -13.40 -2.97 -2.41
CA ARG A 97 -12.26 -2.54 -3.21
C ARG A 97 -10.95 -2.94 -2.54
N TYR A 98 -10.09 -3.61 -3.29
CA TYR A 98 -8.75 -4.01 -2.88
C TYR A 98 -7.71 -3.45 -3.85
N LEU A 99 -6.49 -3.28 -3.35
CA LEU A 99 -5.31 -2.97 -4.16
C LEU A 99 -4.33 -4.12 -4.11
N VAL A 100 -3.80 -4.51 -5.27
CA VAL A 100 -2.59 -5.32 -5.35
C VAL A 100 -1.40 -4.38 -5.51
N LEU A 101 -0.49 -4.39 -4.53
CA LEU A 101 0.68 -3.50 -4.44
C LEU A 101 1.98 -4.30 -4.52
N ASN A 102 3.03 -3.67 -5.06
CA ASN A 102 4.40 -4.15 -4.86
C ASN A 102 4.87 -3.79 -3.45
N ASP A 103 5.76 -4.60 -2.90
CA ASP A 103 6.42 -4.36 -1.61
C ASP A 103 7.17 -3.03 -1.56
N GLU A 104 7.83 -2.67 -2.66
CA GLU A 104 8.56 -1.39 -2.79
C GLU A 104 7.65 -0.15 -2.74
N ASP A 105 6.34 -0.29 -3.00
CA ASP A 105 5.38 0.81 -2.95
C ASP A 105 4.89 1.10 -1.51
N ILE A 106 5.16 0.21 -0.55
CA ILE A 106 4.87 0.47 0.86
C ILE A 106 5.90 1.45 1.42
N THR A 107 5.41 2.56 1.97
CA THR A 107 6.25 3.65 2.48
C THR A 107 6.49 3.54 3.99
N CYS A 108 5.48 3.15 4.76
CA CYS A 108 5.60 2.94 6.20
C CYS A 108 4.48 2.09 6.78
N LYS A 109 4.66 1.65 8.04
CA LYS A 109 3.59 1.10 8.87
C LYS A 109 2.90 2.21 9.64
N LEU A 110 1.58 2.13 9.73
CA LEU A 110 0.76 3.06 10.49
C LEU A 110 0.34 2.40 11.81
N ASP A 111 0.50 3.12 12.91
CA ASP A 111 -0.11 2.72 14.16
C ASP A 111 -1.64 2.79 14.04
N LYS A 112 -2.36 2.00 14.83
CA LYS A 112 -3.82 2.00 14.89
C LYS A 112 -4.38 3.37 15.29
N GLU A 113 -3.61 4.13 16.07
CA GLU A 113 -3.99 5.46 16.54
C GLU A 113 -3.74 6.58 15.52
N VAL A 114 -3.13 6.27 14.36
CA VAL A 114 -2.86 7.27 13.31
C VAL A 114 -4.11 7.47 12.45
N GLU A 115 -4.60 8.71 12.44
CA GLU A 115 -5.70 9.15 11.58
C GLU A 115 -5.20 10.06 10.44
N LEU A 116 -5.89 10.00 9.30
CA LEU A 116 -5.57 10.81 8.13
C LEU A 116 -6.14 12.22 8.34
N SER A 117 -5.26 13.22 8.48
CA SER A 117 -5.64 14.58 8.94
C SER A 117 -5.87 15.61 7.84
N ASP A 118 -5.98 15.20 6.57
CA ASP A 118 -5.75 16.10 5.42
C ASP A 118 -7.01 16.63 4.73
N LEU A 119 -8.02 17.01 5.52
CA LEU A 119 -9.22 17.72 5.03
C LEU A 119 -9.48 18.98 5.85
N LYS A 120 -8.53 19.93 5.87
CA LYS A 120 -8.91 21.33 6.07
C LYS A 120 -9.43 21.86 4.74
N ILE A 121 -10.76 21.92 4.61
CA ILE A 121 -11.41 22.72 3.58
C ILE A 121 -10.79 24.12 3.66
N ARG A 122 -10.19 24.59 2.57
CA ARG A 122 -9.73 25.98 2.50
C ARG A 122 -10.99 26.84 2.64
N GLU A 123 -11.10 27.59 3.75
CA GLU A 123 -12.16 28.59 3.87
C GLU A 123 -12.04 29.53 2.67
N GLY A 124 -13.14 29.67 1.93
CA GLY A 124 -13.20 30.59 0.80
C GLY A 124 -13.01 32.01 1.32
N VAL A 125 -11.81 32.54 1.16
CA VAL A 125 -11.54 33.96 1.43
C VAL A 125 -12.25 34.75 0.33
N GLY A 126 -13.42 35.32 0.65
CA GLY A 126 -14.09 36.30 -0.22
C GLY A 126 -15.51 35.96 -0.69
N VAL A 127 -16.38 35.43 0.18
CA VAL A 127 -17.83 35.62 -0.02
C VAL A 127 -18.27 36.74 0.94
N THR A 128 -18.18 37.98 0.45
CA THR A 128 -18.86 39.15 1.02
C THR A 128 -19.81 39.69 -0.04
#